data_AF-A0A5K0W932-F1
#
_entry.id   AF-A0A5K0W932-F1
#
_cell.length_a   1.000
_cell.length_b   1.000
_cell.length_c   1.000
_cell.angle_alpha   90.00
_cell.angle_beta   90.00
_cell.angle_gamma   90.00
#
_symmetry.space_group_name_H-M   'P 1'
#
loop_
_entity.id
_entity.type
_entity.pdbx_description
1 polymer ?
#
loop_
_entity_poly.entity_id
_entity_poly.type
_entity_poly.pdbx_seq_one_letter_code
_entity_poly.pdbx_strand_id
1 'polypeptide(L)'
;EFTDRWEVDRYLSASGYLGDSTRPFFVALPKVRSVTSNEEFRRQNSQIGSDIVHYLCESVKGGFDKEKYGSFIGFGRLRDYLESELQQRYKEAAPATLALLEQPCAEVAVVLARADTKLQATSDVASLRRLAMLHVASISRHV
;
A
#
# COMPACT_ATOMS: atom_id res chain seq x y z
N GLU A 1 -22.41 -13.32 -24.51
CA GLU A 1 -23.12 -14.21 -23.59
C GLU A 1 -22.61 -15.61 -23.82
N PHE A 2 -22.28 -16.35 -22.76
CA PHE A 2 -21.73 -17.70 -22.88
C PHE A 2 -22.86 -18.68 -23.16
N THR A 3 -22.63 -19.63 -24.07
CA THR A 3 -23.64 -20.64 -24.44
C THR A 3 -23.27 -22.02 -23.94
N ASP A 4 -21.98 -22.36 -23.98
CA ASP A 4 -21.47 -23.69 -23.61
C ASP A 4 -20.37 -23.58 -22.55
N ARG A 5 -20.26 -24.60 -21.68
CA ARG A 5 -19.26 -24.66 -20.60
C ARG A 5 -17.83 -24.41 -21.07
N TRP A 6 -17.45 -24.93 -22.24
CA TRP A 6 -16.07 -24.79 -22.74
C TRP A 6 -15.70 -23.33 -23.02
N GLU A 7 -16.66 -22.46 -23.35
CA GLU A 7 -16.41 -21.03 -23.55
C GLU A 7 -16.08 -20.34 -22.23
N VAL A 8 -16.83 -20.71 -21.18
CA VAL A 8 -16.61 -20.24 -19.81
C VAL A 8 -15.24 -20.71 -19.31
N ASP A 9 -14.94 -21.99 -19.48
CA ASP A 9 -13.66 -22.58 -19.07
C ASP A 9 -12.49 -21.94 -19.82
N ARG A 10 -12.61 -21.71 -21.14
CA ARG A 10 -11.58 -21.04 -21.94
C ARG A 10 -11.35 -19.61 -21.49
N TYR A 11 -12.41 -18.87 -21.21
CA TYR A 11 -12.32 -17.49 -20.73
C TYR A 11 -11.64 -17.43 -19.35
N LEU A 12 -12.13 -18.21 -18.38
CA LEU A 12 -11.69 -18.15 -16.98
C LEU A 12 -10.33 -18.82 -16.76
N SER A 13 -9.94 -19.79 -17.60
CA SER A 13 -8.58 -20.34 -17.61
C SER A 13 -7.56 -19.40 -18.26
N ALA A 14 -8.01 -18.34 -18.94
CA ALA A 14 -7.19 -17.45 -19.74
C ALA A 14 -6.37 -18.15 -20.84
N SER A 15 -6.73 -19.41 -21.16
CA SER A 15 -5.98 -20.27 -22.07
C SER A 15 -5.84 -19.62 -23.45
N GLY A 16 -4.63 -19.16 -23.77
CA GLY A 16 -4.26 -18.61 -25.07
C GLY A 16 -4.30 -17.08 -25.18
N TYR A 17 -4.58 -16.33 -24.11
CA TYR A 17 -4.65 -14.85 -24.18
C TYR A 17 -3.96 -14.10 -23.03
N LEU A 18 -3.80 -14.71 -21.85
CA LEU A 18 -3.02 -14.14 -20.75
C LEU A 18 -1.90 -15.11 -20.35
N GLY A 19 -0.84 -14.61 -19.73
CA GLY A 19 0.24 -15.45 -19.24
C GLY A 19 -0.24 -16.48 -18.21
N ASP A 20 0.46 -17.61 -18.09
CA ASP A 20 0.05 -18.77 -17.29
C ASP A 20 -0.23 -18.46 -15.80
N SER A 21 0.28 -17.33 -15.28
CA SER A 21 0.05 -16.86 -13.90
C SER A 21 -1.17 -15.95 -13.73
N THR A 22 -1.79 -15.49 -14.81
CA THR A 22 -2.81 -14.43 -14.78
C THR A 22 -4.20 -15.00 -15.03
N ARG A 23 -5.09 -14.79 -14.06
CA ARG A 23 -6.48 -15.24 -14.15
C ARG A 23 -7.45 -14.06 -14.22
N PRO A 24 -8.35 -14.01 -15.20
CA PRO A 24 -9.31 -12.93 -15.31
C PRO A 24 -10.42 -13.06 -14.26
N PHE A 25 -10.90 -11.92 -13.78
CA PHE A 25 -12.14 -11.83 -13.01
C PHE A 25 -13.30 -11.56 -13.95
N PHE A 26 -14.39 -12.31 -13.81
CA PHE A 26 -15.63 -12.06 -14.55
C PHE A 26 -16.57 -11.22 -13.69
N VAL A 27 -16.78 -9.97 -14.10
CA VAL A 27 -17.52 -8.97 -13.33
C VAL A 27 -18.52 -8.26 -14.23
N ALA A 28 -19.72 -8.02 -13.72
CA ALA A 28 -20.67 -7.09 -14.32
C ALA A 28 -20.96 -5.94 -13.36
N LEU A 29 -21.30 -4.79 -13.92
CA LEU A 29 -21.64 -3.58 -13.18
C LEU A 29 -23.12 -3.23 -13.39
N PRO A 30 -23.76 -2.54 -12.43
CA PRO A 30 -25.13 -2.06 -12.59
C PRO A 30 -25.25 -1.19 -13.84
N LYS A 31 -26.26 -1.47 -14.68
CA LYS A 31 -26.54 -0.67 -15.89
C LYS A 31 -26.96 0.77 -15.55
N VAL A 32 -27.62 0.94 -14.41
CA VAL A 32 -28.13 2.23 -13.95
C VAL A 32 -27.08 2.89 -13.05
N ARG A 33 -26.56 4.04 -13.49
CA ARG A 33 -25.55 4.81 -12.74
C ARG A 33 -26.12 5.75 -11.69
N SER A 34 -27.44 5.78 -11.48
CA SER A 34 -28.12 6.66 -10.53
C SER A 34 -27.99 6.17 -9.08
N VAL A 35 -26.81 5.67 -8.71
CA VAL A 35 -26.60 5.11 -7.39
C VAL A 35 -26.50 6.25 -6.40
N THR A 36 -27.53 6.39 -5.57
CA THR A 36 -27.71 7.51 -4.64
C THR A 36 -26.81 7.39 -3.41
N SER A 37 -26.40 6.16 -3.03
CA SER A 37 -25.55 5.90 -1.87
C SER A 37 -24.59 4.72 -2.05
N ASN A 38 -23.47 4.72 -1.32
CA ASN A 38 -22.46 3.64 -1.37
C ASN A 38 -23.02 2.28 -0.89
N GLU A 39 -23.95 2.29 0.06
CA GLU A 39 -24.59 1.07 0.54
C GLU A 39 -25.47 0.42 -0.53
N GLU A 40 -26.22 1.24 -1.27
CA GLU A 40 -27.03 0.79 -2.40
C GLU A 40 -26.16 0.22 -3.53
N PHE A 41 -25.00 0.85 -3.79
CA PHE A 41 -23.99 0.31 -4.72
C PHE A 41 -23.52 -1.09 -4.31
N ARG A 42 -23.22 -1.29 -3.02
CA ARG A 42 -22.76 -2.58 -2.49
C ARG A 42 -23.85 -3.64 -2.61
N ARG A 43 -25.09 -3.31 -2.28
CA ARG A 43 -26.23 -4.22 -2.43
C ARG A 43 -26.45 -4.62 -3.90
N GLN A 44 -26.42 -3.65 -4.81
CA GLN A 44 -26.57 -3.92 -6.25
C GLN A 44 -25.44 -4.83 -6.78
N ASN A 45 -24.18 -4.57 -6.43
CA ASN A 45 -23.07 -5.43 -6.84
C ASN A 45 -23.15 -6.84 -6.26
N SER A 46 -23.64 -6.99 -5.03
CA SER A 46 -23.87 -8.31 -4.43
C SER A 46 -24.97 -9.07 -5.18
N GLN A 47 -26.06 -8.39 -5.53
CA GLN A 47 -27.15 -8.99 -6.31
C GLN A 47 -26.67 -9.42 -7.70
N ILE A 48 -26.00 -8.51 -8.41
CA ILE A 48 -25.43 -8.80 -9.74
C ILE A 48 -24.44 -9.96 -9.68
N GLY A 49 -23.61 -10.04 -8.64
CA GLY A 49 -22.71 -11.18 -8.43
C GLY A 49 -23.47 -12.51 -8.35
N SER A 50 -24.56 -12.55 -7.58
CA SER A 50 -25.44 -13.73 -7.48
C SER A 50 -26.12 -14.05 -8.81
N ASP A 51 -26.61 -13.04 -9.53
CA ASP A 51 -27.28 -13.19 -10.82
C ASP A 51 -26.33 -13.76 -11.88
N ILE A 52 -25.06 -13.32 -11.88
CA ILE A 52 -24.03 -13.87 -12.77
C ILE A 52 -23.80 -15.36 -12.47
N VAL A 53 -23.63 -15.72 -11.20
CA VAL A 53 -23.40 -17.12 -10.81
C VAL A 53 -24.59 -17.99 -11.21
N HIS A 54 -25.80 -17.49 -10.99
CA HIS A 54 -27.03 -18.15 -11.40
C HIS A 54 -27.09 -18.34 -12.92
N TYR A 55 -26.82 -17.30 -13.71
CA TYR A 55 -26.75 -17.37 -15.16
C TYR A 55 -25.72 -18.41 -15.64
N LEU A 56 -24.52 -18.42 -15.07
CA LEU A 56 -23.47 -19.36 -15.44
C LEU A 56 -23.82 -20.82 -15.07
N CYS A 57 -24.62 -21.03 -14.02
CA CYS A 57 -25.10 -22.36 -13.63
C CYS A 57 -26.25 -22.86 -14.51
N GLU A 58 -27.25 -22.01 -14.76
CA GLU A 58 -28.53 -22.44 -15.33
C GLU A 58 -28.68 -22.17 -16.83
N SER A 59 -28.10 -21.08 -17.32
CA SER A 59 -28.26 -20.67 -18.73
C SER A 59 -27.18 -21.22 -19.64
N VAL A 60 -26.01 -21.55 -19.10
CA VAL A 60 -24.89 -22.13 -19.87
C VAL A 60 -25.04 -23.65 -19.94
N LYS A 61 -24.96 -24.22 -21.15
CA LYS A 61 -25.00 -25.68 -21.34
C LYS A 61 -23.82 -26.34 -20.66
N GLY A 62 -24.10 -27.21 -19.71
CA GLY A 62 -23.09 -27.88 -18.87
C GLY A 62 -22.61 -27.04 -17.67
N GLY A 63 -23.18 -25.86 -17.45
CA GLY A 63 -22.88 -24.97 -16.34
C GLY A 63 -21.45 -24.43 -16.37
N PHE A 64 -20.91 -24.10 -15.18
CA PHE A 64 -19.51 -23.76 -14.98
C PHE A 64 -18.93 -24.47 -13.76
N ASP A 65 -17.60 -24.60 -13.73
CA ASP A 65 -16.90 -25.17 -12.58
C ASP A 65 -16.80 -24.14 -11.43
N LYS A 66 -17.76 -24.22 -10.51
CA LYS A 66 -17.84 -23.33 -9.35
C LYS A 66 -16.69 -23.51 -8.36
N GLU A 67 -16.18 -24.73 -8.22
CA GLU A 67 -15.05 -25.02 -7.32
C GLU A 67 -13.78 -24.37 -7.84
N LYS A 68 -13.54 -24.49 -9.15
CA LYS A 68 -12.35 -23.94 -9.78
C LYS A 68 -12.39 -22.42 -9.98
N TYR A 69 -13.55 -21.88 -10.36
CA TYR A 69 -13.65 -20.48 -10.79
C TYR A 69 -14.49 -19.59 -9.89
N GLY A 70 -15.18 -20.11 -8.88
CA GLY A 70 -16.09 -19.32 -8.04
C GLY A 70 -15.42 -18.14 -7.33
N SER A 71 -14.11 -18.22 -7.05
CA SER A 71 -13.32 -17.12 -6.48
C SER A 71 -13.01 -15.99 -7.47
N PHE A 72 -13.31 -16.16 -8.76
CA PHE A 72 -13.05 -15.17 -9.82
C PHE A 72 -14.33 -14.54 -10.38
N ILE A 73 -15.49 -14.86 -9.81
CA ILE A 73 -16.78 -14.36 -10.27
C ILE A 73 -17.30 -13.26 -9.33
N GLY A 74 -17.67 -12.12 -9.92
CA GLY A 74 -18.35 -11.03 -9.25
C GLY A 74 -17.41 -9.95 -8.68
N PHE A 75 -17.97 -8.74 -8.54
CA PHE A 75 -17.22 -7.56 -8.09
C PHE A 75 -16.65 -7.72 -6.67
N GLY A 76 -17.39 -8.37 -5.77
CA GLY A 76 -16.94 -8.61 -4.40
C GLY A 76 -15.64 -9.41 -4.34
N ARG A 77 -15.51 -10.46 -5.18
CA ARG A 77 -14.30 -11.27 -5.24
C ARG A 77 -13.10 -10.51 -5.79
N LEU A 78 -13.31 -9.70 -6.84
CA LEU A 78 -12.29 -8.81 -7.37
C LEU A 78 -11.82 -7.81 -6.30
N ARG A 79 -12.75 -7.21 -5.55
CA ARG A 79 -12.42 -6.30 -4.45
C ARG A 79 -11.56 -7.00 -3.41
N ASP A 80 -11.98 -8.16 -2.90
CA ASP A 80 -11.26 -8.89 -1.86
C ASP A 80 -9.83 -9.25 -2.30
N TYR A 81 -9.67 -9.64 -3.58
CA TYR A 81 -8.37 -9.88 -4.18
C TYR A 81 -7.49 -8.61 -4.22
N LEU A 82 -8.04 -7.49 -4.71
CA LEU A 82 -7.31 -6.23 -4.79
C LEU A 82 -6.94 -5.70 -3.41
N GLU A 83 -7.80 -5.85 -2.41
CA GLU A 83 -7.52 -5.49 -1.02
C GLU A 83 -6.37 -6.32 -0.45
N SER A 84 -6.37 -7.63 -0.71
CA SER A 84 -5.30 -8.54 -0.27
C SER A 84 -3.97 -8.25 -0.96
N GLU A 85 -3.99 -8.05 -2.28
CA GLU A 85 -2.80 -7.69 -3.06
C GLU A 85 -2.23 -6.35 -2.58
N LEU A 86 -3.09 -5.35 -2.37
CA LEU A 86 -2.67 -4.04 -1.87
C LEU A 86 -2.03 -4.16 -0.47
N GLN A 87 -2.66 -4.92 0.44
CA GLN A 87 -2.11 -5.16 1.77
C GLN A 87 -0.75 -5.85 1.70
N GLN A 88 -0.60 -6.84 0.82
CA GLN A 88 0.66 -7.56 0.61
C GLN A 88 1.75 -6.60 0.10
N ARG A 89 1.45 -5.80 -0.92
CA ARG A 89 2.39 -4.80 -1.47
C ARG A 89 2.82 -3.78 -0.44
N TYR A 90 1.91 -3.32 0.41
CA TYR A 90 2.27 -2.42 1.52
C TYR A 90 3.22 -3.08 2.52
N LYS A 91 2.99 -4.34 2.89
CA LYS A 91 3.88 -5.08 3.79
C LYS A 91 5.26 -5.30 3.18
N GLU A 92 5.33 -5.64 1.89
CA GLU A 92 6.58 -5.85 1.16
C GLU A 92 7.38 -4.55 0.98
N ALA A 93 6.71 -3.42 0.76
CA ALA A 93 7.34 -2.13 0.55
C ALA A 93 7.80 -1.44 1.85
N ALA A 94 7.21 -1.80 3.00
CA ALA A 94 7.50 -1.14 4.27
C ALA A 94 8.99 -1.19 4.67
N PRO A 95 9.72 -2.32 4.62
CA PRO A 95 11.13 -2.37 5.01
C PRO A 95 12.03 -1.47 4.16
N ALA A 96 11.83 -1.47 2.84
CA ALA A 96 12.62 -0.64 1.93
C ALA A 96 12.35 0.86 2.17
N THR A 97 11.09 1.23 2.36
CA THR A 97 10.70 2.60 2.68
C THR A 97 11.29 3.07 4.01
N LEU A 98 11.28 2.21 5.04
CA LEU A 98 11.87 2.53 6.34
C LEU A 98 13.39 2.69 6.25
N ALA A 99 14.10 1.80 5.54
CA ALA A 99 15.53 1.93 5.33
C ALA A 99 15.92 3.25 4.63
N LEU A 100 15.11 3.68 3.64
CA LEU A 100 15.29 4.97 2.96
C LEU A 100 15.08 6.18 3.89
N LEU A 101 14.30 6.04 4.97
CA LEU A 101 14.08 7.10 5.96
C LEU A 101 15.12 7.07 7.09
N GLU A 102 15.59 5.89 7.48
CA GLU A 102 16.58 5.71 8.55
C GLU A 102 17.90 6.40 8.22
N GLN A 103 18.38 6.30 6.97
CA GLN A 103 19.65 6.92 6.57
C GLN A 103 19.62 8.46 6.73
N PRO A 104 18.67 9.22 6.14
CA PRO A 104 18.55 10.66 6.36
C PRO A 104 18.38 11.02 7.84
N CYS A 105 17.58 10.25 8.59
CA CYS A 105 17.39 10.50 10.03
C CYS A 105 18.71 10.37 10.81
N ALA A 106 19.52 9.35 10.51
CA ALA A 106 20.84 9.17 11.13
C ALA A 106 21.80 10.31 10.78
N GLU A 107 21.82 10.75 9.51
CA GLU A 107 22.63 11.88 9.07
C GLU A 107 22.25 13.18 9.79
N VAL A 108 20.95 13.47 9.90
CA VAL A 108 20.45 14.64 10.63
C VAL A 108 20.79 14.57 12.11
N ALA A 109 20.69 13.40 12.75
CA ALA A 109 21.06 13.22 14.15
C ALA A 109 22.55 13.52 14.41
N VAL A 110 23.44 13.11 13.50
CA VAL A 110 24.87 13.43 13.58
C VAL A 110 25.12 14.94 13.43
N VAL A 111 24.44 15.59 12.48
CA VAL A 111 24.55 17.04 12.29
C VAL A 111 24.05 17.79 13.51
N LEU A 112 22.94 17.37 14.10
CA LEU A 112 22.37 17.97 15.30
C LEU A 112 23.32 17.84 16.50
N ALA A 113 23.85 16.65 16.77
CA ALA A 113 24.81 16.44 17.85
C ALA A 113 26.09 17.30 17.68
N ARG A 114 26.55 17.47 16.43
CA ARG A 114 27.67 18.36 16.12
C ARG A 114 27.33 19.84 16.34
N ALA A 115 26.11 20.26 16.07
CA ALA A 115 25.67 21.62 16.33
C ALA A 115 25.54 21.88 17.85
N ASP A 116 24.98 20.94 18.60
CA ASP A 116 24.85 21.02 20.05
C ASP A 116 26.20 21.11 20.76
N THR A 117 27.16 20.28 20.37
CA THR A 117 28.52 20.34 20.94
C THR A 117 29.20 21.69 20.68
N LYS A 118 29.02 22.27 19.48
CA LYS A 118 29.52 23.62 19.17
C LYS A 118 28.82 24.69 20.02
N LEU A 119 27.49 24.60 20.16
CA LEU A 119 26.72 25.54 21.00
C LEU A 119 27.20 25.48 22.45
N GLN A 120 27.35 24.28 23.01
CA GLN A 120 27.87 24.09 24.37
C GLN A 120 29.26 24.71 24.53
N ALA A 121 30.18 24.46 23.59
CA ALA A 121 31.51 25.05 23.62
C ALA A 121 31.49 26.58 23.55
N THR A 122 30.59 27.18 22.77
CA THR A 122 30.42 28.65 22.73
C THR A 122 29.72 29.23 23.96
N SER A 123 28.89 28.43 24.62
CA SER A 123 28.14 28.83 25.82
C SER A 123 28.98 28.79 27.11
N ASP A 124 30.19 28.22 27.06
CA ASP A 124 31.11 28.20 28.20
C ASP A 124 31.78 29.56 28.45
N VAL A 125 30.93 30.55 28.74
CA VAL A 125 31.28 31.90 29.14
C VAL A 125 32.04 31.90 30.48
N ALA A 126 31.83 30.87 31.32
CA ALA A 126 32.50 30.73 32.60
C ALA A 126 34.01 30.45 32.43
N SER A 127 34.38 29.50 31.57
CA SER A 127 35.79 29.23 31.25
C SER A 127 36.46 30.41 30.56
N LEU A 128 35.76 31.06 29.62
CA LEU A 128 36.26 32.27 28.96
C LEU A 128 36.53 33.40 29.97
N ARG A 129 35.57 33.66 30.87
CA ARG A 129 35.71 34.68 31.92
C ARG A 129 36.86 34.37 32.87
N ARG A 130 37.03 33.09 33.26
CA ARG A 130 38.13 32.66 34.12
C ARG A 130 39.49 32.88 33.46
N LEU A 131 39.64 32.48 32.20
CA LEU A 131 40.86 32.70 31.43
C LEU A 131 41.17 34.19 31.25
N ALA A 132 40.16 35.00 30.92
CA ALA A 132 40.32 36.44 30.79
C ALA A 132 40.77 37.10 32.10
N MET A 133 40.17 36.72 33.24
CA MET A 133 40.58 37.20 34.57
C MET A 133 42.02 36.81 34.91
N LEU A 134 42.42 35.56 34.64
CA LEU A 134 43.80 35.10 34.86
C LEU A 134 44.81 35.86 33.98
N HIS A 135 44.45 36.14 32.73
CA HIS A 135 45.28 36.92 31.82
C HIS A 135 45.46 38.36 32.31
N VAL A 136 44.37 39.03 32.71
CA VAL A 136 44.43 40.37 33.31
C VAL A 136 45.28 40.38 34.58
N ALA A 137 45.09 39.42 35.49
CA ALA A 137 45.88 39.29 36.71
C ALA A 137 47.37 38.95 36.46
N SER A 138 47.70 38.38 35.29
CA SER A 138 49.08 38.18 34.85
C SER A 138 49.69 39.49 34.36
N ILE A 139 48.97 40.24 33.53
CA ILE A 139 49.43 41.55 33.02
C ILE A 139 49.63 42.53 34.18
N SER A 140 48.69 42.62 35.11
CA SER A 140 48.80 43.50 36.28
C SER A 140 49.95 43.14 37.24
N ARG A 141 50.52 41.93 37.13
CA ARG A 141 51.73 41.53 37.86
C ARG A 141 53.03 41.90 37.15
N HIS A 142 52.96 42.24 35.86
CA HIS A 142 54.11 42.63 35.03
C HIS A 142 54.17 44.15 34.76
N VAL A 143 53.25 44.93 35.34
CA VAL A 143 53.23 46.40 35.38
C VAL A 143 53.59 46.83 36.81
#